data_AF-A0A953W517-F1
#
_entry.id   AF-A0A953W517-F1
#
_cell.length_a   1.000
_cell.length_b   1.000
_cell.length_c   1.000
_cell.angle_alpha   90.00
_cell.angle_beta   90.00
_cell.angle_gamma   90.00
#
_symmetry.space_group_name_H-M   'P 1'
#
loop_
_entity.id
_entity.type
_entity.pdbx_description
1 polymer ?
#
loop_
_entity_poly.entity_id
_entity_poly.type
_entity_poly.pdbx_seq_one_letter_code
_entity_poly.pdbx_strand_id
1 'polypeptide(L)'
;MTSAQFLNAVKILLNIDLDELEKAGVITPGATGGSDWTRFNNDPLIFIVKLPGGRFDKLWELIEKRQRKPDSSFHAALIVERLIRIKDRLSDRNERDAINEAVAAIYKIEELLA
;
A
#
# COMPACT_ATOMS: atom_id res chain seq x y z
N MET A 1 -0.27 -3.39 -8.23
CA MET A 1 0.57 -4.03 -7.21
C MET A 1 1.87 -4.48 -7.85
N THR A 2 3.02 -4.07 -7.32
CA THR A 2 4.36 -4.54 -7.73
C THR A 2 4.72 -5.85 -7.01
N SER A 3 5.78 -6.55 -7.44
CA SER A 3 6.27 -7.75 -6.75
C SER A 3 6.67 -7.48 -5.29
N ALA A 4 7.28 -6.32 -5.03
CA ALA A 4 7.63 -5.88 -3.68
C ALA A 4 6.38 -5.64 -2.81
N GLN A 5 5.35 -4.99 -3.38
CA GLN A 5 4.07 -4.78 -2.68
C GLN A 5 3.35 -6.09 -2.37
N PHE A 6 3.39 -7.04 -3.32
CA PHE A 6 2.83 -8.38 -3.12
C PHE A 6 3.55 -9.14 -2.00
N LEU A 7 4.90 -9.20 -2.04
CA LEU A 7 5.68 -9.85 -1.00
C LEU A 7 5.42 -9.21 0.38
N ASN A 8 5.30 -7.89 0.44
CA ASN A 8 4.98 -7.19 1.67
C ASN A 8 3.56 -7.52 2.16
N ALA A 9 2.58 -7.62 1.25
CA ALA A 9 1.21 -8.04 1.59
C ALA A 9 1.20 -9.44 2.24
N VAL A 10 1.95 -10.39 1.68
CA VAL A 10 2.07 -11.74 2.22
C VAL A 10 2.75 -11.73 3.58
N LYS A 11 3.84 -10.97 3.75
CA LYS A 11 4.51 -10.81 5.05
C LYS A 11 3.56 -10.25 6.11
N ILE A 12 2.80 -9.21 5.76
CA ILE A 12 1.79 -8.63 6.64
C ILE A 12 0.76 -9.69 7.02
N LEU A 13 0.15 -10.36 6.03
CA LEU A 13 -0.87 -11.39 6.25
C LEU A 13 -0.41 -12.43 7.28
N LEU A 14 0.81 -12.93 7.15
CA LEU A 14 1.37 -13.96 8.04
C LEU A 14 1.76 -13.45 9.44
N ASN A 15 1.64 -12.15 9.69
CA ASN A 15 1.93 -11.50 10.98
C ASN A 15 0.72 -10.69 11.50
N ILE A 16 -0.51 -11.10 11.13
CA ILE A 16 -1.72 -10.55 11.74
C ILE A 16 -2.14 -11.47 12.89
N ASP A 17 -2.35 -10.89 14.06
CA ASP A 17 -2.77 -11.65 15.24
C ASP A 17 -4.30 -11.77 15.33
N LEU A 18 -4.77 -12.74 16.11
CA LEU A 18 -6.21 -13.04 16.28
C LEU A 18 -7.02 -11.81 16.71
N ASP A 19 -6.53 -11.08 17.72
CA ASP A 19 -7.20 -9.87 18.24
C ASP A 19 -7.39 -8.81 17.14
N GLU A 20 -6.45 -8.71 16.20
CA GLU A 20 -6.52 -7.76 15.10
C GLU A 20 -7.56 -8.20 14.06
N LEU A 21 -7.66 -9.50 13.78
CA LEU A 21 -8.70 -10.07 12.91
C LEU A 21 -10.09 -9.94 13.53
N GLU A 22 -10.22 -10.13 14.85
CA GLU A 22 -11.49 -9.96 15.58
C GLU A 22 -11.92 -8.48 15.62
N LYS A 23 -11.00 -7.56 15.94
CA LYS A 23 -11.25 -6.11 15.92
C LYS A 23 -11.64 -5.60 14.54
N ALA A 24 -11.00 -6.11 13.48
CA ALA A 24 -11.37 -5.79 12.11
C ALA A 24 -12.70 -6.43 11.67
N GLY A 25 -13.24 -7.39 12.44
CA GLY A 25 -14.44 -8.14 12.11
C GLY A 25 -14.23 -9.11 10.94
N VAL A 26 -12.99 -9.56 10.73
CA VAL A 26 -12.61 -10.63 9.81
C VAL A 26 -12.99 -11.99 10.41
N ILE A 27 -12.74 -12.16 11.71
CA ILE A 27 -13.16 -13.32 12.51
C ILE A 27 -14.19 -12.87 13.53
N THR A 28 -15.18 -13.72 13.82
CA THR A 28 -16.17 -13.44 14.86
C THR A 28 -15.53 -13.63 16.24
N PRO A 29 -15.62 -12.64 17.16
CA PRO A 29 -15.06 -12.77 18.50
C PRO A 29 -15.62 -13.99 19.24
N GLY A 30 -14.72 -14.77 19.84
CA GLY A 30 -15.11 -15.91 20.67
C GLY A 30 -15.87 -16.99 19.90
N ALA A 31 -15.71 -17.07 18.57
CA ALA A 31 -16.34 -18.10 17.74
C ALA A 31 -16.04 -19.49 18.30
N THR A 32 -17.07 -20.10 18.89
CA THR A 32 -17.03 -21.46 19.45
C THR A 32 -16.86 -22.44 18.30
N GLY A 33 -15.61 -22.79 18.04
CA GLY A 33 -15.26 -23.66 16.93
C GLY A 33 -13.81 -23.60 16.49
N GLY A 34 -12.95 -22.74 17.05
CA GLY A 34 -11.47 -22.75 16.92
C GLY A 34 -10.90 -22.73 15.49
N SER A 35 -11.73 -22.82 14.46
CA SER A 35 -11.36 -23.31 13.14
C SER A 35 -10.95 -22.19 12.22
N ASP A 36 -11.48 -20.99 12.40
CA ASP A 36 -11.12 -19.84 11.56
C ASP A 36 -9.71 -19.34 11.90
N TRP A 37 -9.39 -19.18 13.19
CA TRP A 37 -8.02 -18.87 13.62
C TRP A 37 -7.03 -19.98 13.28
N THR A 38 -7.41 -21.24 13.52
CA THR A 38 -6.57 -22.39 13.17
C THR A 38 -6.34 -22.47 11.66
N ARG A 39 -7.37 -22.24 10.84
CA ARG A 39 -7.24 -22.19 9.38
C ARG A 39 -6.40 -21.01 8.93
N PHE A 40 -6.57 -19.84 9.53
CA PHE A 40 -5.74 -18.68 9.21
C PHE A 40 -4.24 -18.98 9.39
N ASN A 41 -3.87 -19.68 10.47
CA ASN A 41 -2.47 -20.02 10.73
C ASN A 41 -1.97 -21.21 9.91
N ASN A 42 -2.77 -22.27 9.77
CA ASN A 42 -2.33 -23.50 9.12
C ASN A 42 -2.48 -23.47 7.60
N ASP A 43 -3.46 -22.72 7.08
CA ASP A 43 -3.79 -22.63 5.66
C ASP A 43 -4.37 -21.24 5.30
N PRO A 44 -3.54 -20.19 5.36
CA PRO A 44 -3.99 -18.81 5.16
C PRO A 44 -4.59 -18.56 3.77
N LEU A 45 -4.12 -19.28 2.75
CA LEU A 45 -4.64 -19.12 1.38
C LEU A 45 -6.05 -19.71 1.26
N ILE A 46 -6.30 -20.90 1.81
CA ILE A 46 -7.66 -21.46 1.81
C ILE A 46 -8.59 -20.65 2.70
N PHE A 47 -8.10 -20.10 3.82
CA PHE A 47 -8.86 -19.16 4.63
C PHE A 47 -9.34 -17.96 3.80
N ILE A 48 -8.45 -17.31 3.05
CA ILE A 48 -8.78 -16.18 2.16
C ILE A 48 -9.81 -16.59 1.10
N VAL A 49 -9.60 -17.71 0.41
CA VAL A 49 -10.48 -18.17 -0.68
C VAL A 49 -11.90 -18.48 -0.19
N LYS A 50 -12.04 -19.00 1.04
CA LYS A 50 -13.34 -19.34 1.62
C LYS A 50 -14.00 -18.19 2.38
N LEU A 51 -13.33 -17.05 2.46
CA LEU A 51 -13.82 -15.92 3.23
C LEU A 51 -15.03 -15.27 2.52
N PRO A 52 -16.13 -14.98 3.22
CA PRO A 52 -17.21 -14.18 2.66
C PRO A 52 -16.70 -12.81 2.18
N GLY A 53 -17.21 -12.31 1.06
CA GLY A 53 -16.72 -11.08 0.42
C GLY A 53 -16.58 -9.89 1.38
N GLY A 54 -17.58 -9.61 2.21
CA GLY A 54 -17.52 -8.50 3.17
C GLY A 54 -16.50 -8.66 4.30
N ARG A 55 -16.02 -9.88 4.59
CA ARG A 55 -14.89 -10.11 5.51
C ARG A 55 -13.56 -10.01 4.78
N PHE A 56 -13.53 -10.31 3.47
CA PHE A 56 -12.32 -10.24 2.67
C PHE A 56 -11.91 -8.78 2.51
N ASP A 57 -12.87 -7.90 2.25
CA ASP A 57 -12.63 -6.46 2.16
C ASP A 57 -12.01 -5.91 3.45
N LYS A 58 -12.48 -6.37 4.61
CA LYS A 58 -11.93 -5.99 5.93
C LYS A 58 -10.51 -6.50 6.15
N LEU A 59 -10.23 -7.73 5.73
CA LEU A 59 -8.87 -8.29 5.77
C LEU A 59 -7.94 -7.51 4.85
N TRP A 60 -8.41 -7.18 3.65
CA TRP A 60 -7.65 -6.39 2.69
C TRP A 60 -7.36 -4.98 3.23
N GLU A 61 -8.34 -4.31 3.84
CA GLU A 61 -8.15 -3.01 4.48
C GLU A 61 -7.08 -3.05 5.57
N LEU A 62 -7.05 -4.12 6.37
CA LEU A 62 -6.04 -4.31 7.41
C LEU A 62 -4.64 -4.52 6.82
N ILE A 63 -4.53 -5.28 5.73
CA ILE A 63 -3.28 -5.46 4.99
C ILE A 63 -2.82 -4.13 4.38
N GLU A 64 -3.72 -3.40 3.73
CA GLU A 64 -3.43 -2.13 3.07
C GLU A 64 -2.94 -1.06 4.05
N LYS A 65 -3.55 -0.97 5.24
CA LYS A 65 -3.11 -0.05 6.31
C LYS A 65 -1.66 -0.26 6.74
N ARG A 66 -1.15 -1.50 6.65
CA ARG A 66 0.23 -1.85 7.00
C ARG A 66 1.18 -1.86 5.82
N GLN A 67 0.69 -1.68 4.59
CA GLN A 67 1.56 -1.53 3.45
C GLN A 67 2.46 -0.32 3.66
N ARG A 68 3.77 -0.51 3.45
CA ARG A 68 4.68 0.63 3.38
C ARG A 68 4.26 1.44 2.15
N LYS A 69 3.65 2.60 2.39
CA LYS A 69 3.56 3.62 1.34
C LYS A 69 5.00 3.94 0.95
N PRO A 70 5.36 3.91 -0.34
CA PRO A 70 6.67 4.39 -0.74
C PRO A 70 6.83 5.78 -0.13
N ASP A 71 7.99 6.00 0.50
CA ASP A 71 8.32 7.26 1.14
C ASP A 71 8.02 8.42 0.19
N SER A 72 7.55 9.54 0.75
CA SER A 72 7.21 10.74 -0.04
C SER A 72 8.37 11.13 -0.94
N SER A 73 9.59 10.99 -0.43
CA SER A 73 10.85 11.22 -1.14
C SER A 73 11.04 10.36 -2.39
N PHE A 74 10.73 9.06 -2.34
CA PHE A 74 10.81 8.21 -3.52
C PHE A 74 9.76 8.58 -4.58
N HIS A 75 8.54 8.93 -4.17
CA HIS A 75 7.51 9.40 -5.10
C HIS A 75 7.89 10.74 -5.73
N ALA A 76 8.38 11.68 -4.93
CA ALA A 76 8.85 12.98 -5.40
C ALA A 76 9.98 12.79 -6.43
N ALA A 77 10.96 11.93 -6.14
CA ALA A 77 12.04 11.61 -7.07
C ALA A 77 11.53 11.02 -8.39
N LEU A 78 10.58 10.07 -8.35
CA LEU A 78 9.99 9.48 -9.55
C LEU A 78 9.20 10.49 -10.38
N ILE A 79 8.42 11.36 -9.72
CA ILE A 79 7.65 12.41 -10.36
C ILE A 79 8.59 13.42 -11.03
N VAL A 80 9.64 13.86 -10.34
CA VAL A 80 10.65 14.77 -10.90
C VAL A 80 11.34 14.16 -12.12
N GLU A 81 11.78 12.90 -12.05
CA GLU A 81 12.41 12.21 -13.17
C GLU A 81 11.47 12.12 -14.39
N ARG A 82 10.17 11.86 -14.16
CA ARG A 82 9.16 11.83 -15.22
C ARG A 82 8.93 13.21 -15.82
N LEU A 83 8.84 14.25 -14.99
CA LEU A 83 8.67 15.64 -15.42
C LEU A 83 9.86 16.11 -16.27
N ILE A 84 11.09 15.80 -15.86
CA ILE A 84 12.30 16.12 -16.64
C ILE A 84 12.24 15.44 -18.02
N ARG A 85 11.91 14.14 -18.06
CA ARG A 85 11.75 13.42 -19.35
C ARG A 85 10.66 14.00 -20.24
N ILE A 86 9.58 14.52 -19.66
CA ILE A 86 8.54 15.22 -20.43
C ILE A 86 9.10 16.53 -20.98
N LYS A 87 9.73 17.35 -20.12
CA LYS A 87 10.35 18.63 -20.49
C LYS A 87 11.30 18.49 -21.68
N ASP A 88 12.11 17.44 -21.72
CA ASP A 88 13.08 17.20 -22.79
C ASP A 88 12.42 16.95 -24.16
N ARG A 89 11.13 16.62 -24.17
CA ARG A 89 10.33 16.40 -25.39
C ARG A 89 9.49 17.61 -25.79
N LEU A 90 9.47 18.67 -24.99
CA LEU A 90 8.69 19.88 -25.27
C LEU A 90 9.51 20.88 -26.08
N SER A 91 8.88 21.45 -27.10
CA SER A 91 9.45 22.54 -27.90
C SER A 91 9.03 23.92 -27.39
N ASP A 92 7.87 24.04 -26.76
CA ASP A 92 7.35 25.30 -26.23
C ASP A 92 8.11 25.73 -24.96
N ARG A 93 8.51 27.00 -24.92
CA ARG A 93 9.29 27.55 -23.81
C ARG A 93 8.46 27.68 -22.53
N ASN A 94 7.22 28.14 -22.64
CA ASN A 94 6.36 28.37 -21.48
C ASN A 94 6.02 27.05 -20.79
N GLU A 95 5.79 25.98 -21.57
CA GLU A 95 5.54 24.65 -21.01
C GLU A 95 6.77 24.08 -20.29
N ARG A 96 7.98 24.31 -20.83
CA ARG A 96 9.24 23.90 -20.17
C ARG A 96 9.48 24.67 -18.87
N ASP A 97 9.18 25.96 -18.85
CA ASP A 97 9.31 26.81 -17.67
C ASP A 97 8.32 26.39 -16.57
N ALA A 98 7.07 26.07 -16.94
CA ALA A 98 6.08 25.51 -16.01
C ALA A 98 6.53 24.18 -15.38
N ILE A 99 7.19 23.30 -16.15
CA ILE A 99 7.76 22.08 -15.59
C ILE A 99 8.92 22.38 -14.62
N ASN A 100 9.78 23.35 -14.94
CA ASN A 100 10.87 23.73 -14.04
C ASN A 100 10.33 24.26 -12.70
N GLU A 101 9.27 25.07 -12.73
CA GLU A 101 8.59 25.55 -11.52
C GLU A 101 7.99 24.41 -10.69
N ALA A 102 7.33 23.45 -11.34
CA ALA A 102 6.76 22.28 -10.67
C ALA A 102 7.84 21.43 -10.00
N VAL A 103 8.97 21.20 -10.67
CA VAL A 103 10.12 20.46 -10.11
C VAL A 103 10.71 21.21 -8.91
N ALA A 104 10.89 22.53 -9.01
CA ALA A 104 11.39 23.35 -7.91
C ALA A 104 10.46 23.33 -6.68
N ALA A 105 9.14 23.36 -6.91
CA ALA A 105 8.15 23.25 -5.83
C ALA A 105 8.21 21.88 -5.13
N ILE A 106 8.39 20.79 -5.88
CA ILE A 106 8.52 19.44 -5.31
C ILE A 106 9.77 19.35 -4.43
N TYR A 107 10.93 19.83 -4.90
CA TYR A 107 12.15 19.83 -4.08
C TYR A 107 12.00 20.64 -2.79
N LYS A 108 11.36 21.81 -2.86
CA LYS A 108 11.11 22.65 -1.69
C LYS A 108 10.18 21.97 -0.66
N ILE A 109 9.20 21.20 -1.13
CA ILE A 109 8.33 20.42 -0.24
C ILE A 109 9.13 19.31 0.44
N GLU A 110 9.99 18.61 -0.31
CA GLU A 110 10.84 17.55 0.26
C GLU A 110 11.83 18.10 1.31
N GLU A 111 12.41 19.29 1.10
CA GLU A 111 13.23 19.98 2.10
C GLU A 111 12.48 20.30 3.40
N LEU A 112 11.17 20.57 3.32
CA LEU A 112 10.33 20.86 4.50
C LEU A 112 9.89 19.60 5.26
N LEU A 113 9.96 18.44 4.61
CA LEU A 113 9.57 17.14 5.15
C LEU A 113 10.75 16.30 5.67
N ALA A 114 11.99 16.73 5.39
CA ALA A 114 13.24 16.13 5.85
C ALA A 114 13.64 16.64 7.25
#